data_AF-A0A162S857-F1
#
_entry.id   AF-A0A162S857-F1
#
_cell.length_a   1.000
_cell.length_b   1.000
_cell.length_c   1.000
_cell.angle_alpha   90.00
_cell.angle_beta   90.00
_cell.angle_gamma   90.00
#
_symmetry.space_group_name_H-M   'P 1'
#
loop_
_entity.id
_entity.type
_entity.pdbx_description
1 polymer ?
#
loop_
_entity_poly.entity_id
_entity_poly.type
_entity_poly.pdbx_seq_one_letter_code
_entity_poly.pdbx_strand_id
1 'polypeptide(L)'
;MKPLNYAILKYFTTVKEASADNVIEALKGEYGSFKALQKKAVINALMTAEANGLIEETRFEMDKNGELVVYYHAHEEGAATINKYIKD
;
A
#
# COMPACT_ATOMS: atom_id res chain seq x y z
N MET A 1 -5.76 16.53 1.88
CA MET A 1 -4.83 15.52 2.43
C MET A 1 -5.57 14.64 3.42
N LYS A 2 -5.65 13.34 3.12
CA LYS A 2 -6.15 12.30 4.04
C LYS A 2 -4.99 11.73 4.88
N PRO A 3 -5.22 11.05 6.01
CA PRO A 3 -4.15 10.38 6.74
C PRO A 3 -3.34 9.45 5.82
N LEU A 4 -2.01 9.34 6.03
CA LEU A 4 -1.15 8.58 5.12
C LEU A 4 -1.62 7.13 4.91
N ASN A 5 -1.98 6.41 5.99
CA ASN A 5 -2.48 5.04 5.86
C ASN A 5 -3.76 4.95 5.00
N TYR A 6 -4.60 5.98 5.01
CA TYR A 6 -5.79 6.02 4.15
C TYR A 6 -5.40 6.26 2.69
N ALA A 7 -4.40 7.10 2.43
CA ALA A 7 -3.86 7.28 1.08
C ALA A 7 -3.21 5.99 0.54
N ILE A 8 -2.47 5.26 1.39
CA ILE A 8 -1.91 3.94 1.05
C ILE A 8 -3.02 2.99 0.63
N LEU A 9 -4.05 2.79 1.46
CA LEU A 9 -5.17 1.90 1.13
C LEU A 9 -5.90 2.33 -0.13
N LYS A 10 -6.19 3.63 -0.30
CA LYS A 10 -6.85 4.14 -1.51
C LYS A 10 -6.04 3.90 -2.78
N TYR A 11 -4.72 3.96 -2.71
CA TYR A 11 -3.87 3.67 -3.86
C TYR A 11 -4.08 2.23 -4.37
N PHE A 12 -4.28 1.24 -3.50
CA PHE A 12 -4.57 -0.15 -3.92
C PHE A 12 -5.93 -0.31 -4.62
N THR A 13 -6.83 0.66 -4.51
CA THR A 13 -8.10 0.65 -5.27
C THR A 13 -7.96 1.19 -6.70
N THR A 14 -6.80 1.73 -7.06
CA THR A 14 -6.55 2.34 -8.38
C THR A 14 -5.53 1.58 -9.22
N VAL A 15 -4.88 0.55 -8.65
CA VAL A 15 -3.86 -0.25 -9.31
C VAL A 15 -4.17 -1.73 -9.18
N LYS A 16 -3.65 -2.53 -10.12
CA LYS A 16 -3.84 -3.99 -10.10
C LYS A 16 -3.10 -4.64 -8.94
N GLU A 17 -1.88 -4.19 -8.66
CA GLU A 17 -1.07 -4.61 -7.52
C GLU A 17 0.02 -3.54 -7.28
N ALA A 18 0.60 -3.52 -6.09
CA ALA A 18 1.70 -2.64 -5.76
C ALA A 18 2.56 -3.19 -4.61
N SER A 19 3.85 -2.84 -4.63
CA SER A 19 4.78 -3.04 -3.51
C SER A 19 4.89 -1.78 -2.64
N ALA A 20 5.59 -1.90 -1.51
CA ALA A 20 5.91 -0.75 -0.66
C ALA A 20 6.68 0.35 -1.42
N ASP A 21 7.56 -0.03 -2.34
CA ASP A 21 8.33 0.93 -3.14
C ASP A 21 7.43 1.66 -4.15
N ASN A 22 6.43 0.98 -4.73
CA ASN A 22 5.43 1.62 -5.60
C ASN A 22 4.57 2.63 -4.83
N VAL A 23 4.14 2.28 -3.61
CA VAL A 23 3.38 3.16 -2.72
C VAL A 23 4.18 4.43 -2.39
N ILE A 24 5.46 4.28 -2.02
CA ILE A 24 6.32 5.43 -1.71
C ILE A 24 6.45 6.34 -2.92
N GLU A 25 6.74 5.78 -4.09
CA GLU A 25 6.89 6.55 -5.33
C GLU A 25 5.60 7.28 -5.71
N ALA A 26 4.45 6.61 -5.60
CA ALA A 26 3.14 7.20 -5.93
C ALA A 26 2.74 8.35 -4.99
N LEU A 27 3.11 8.26 -3.70
CA LEU A 27 2.66 9.20 -2.68
C LEU A 27 3.69 10.28 -2.32
N LYS A 28 4.94 10.18 -2.77
CA LYS A 28 6.02 11.13 -2.38
C LYS A 28 5.71 12.59 -2.68
N GLY A 29 4.91 12.87 -3.71
CA GLY A 29 4.54 14.24 -4.08
C GLY A 29 3.73 14.98 -3.01
N GLU A 30 2.85 14.27 -2.30
CA GLU A 30 2.01 14.85 -1.24
C GLU A 30 2.53 14.50 0.16
N TYR A 31 3.11 13.31 0.34
CA TYR A 31 3.49 12.76 1.65
C TYR A 31 5.00 12.62 1.86
N GLY A 32 5.85 13.12 0.96
CA GLY A 32 7.30 12.92 1.02
C GLY A 32 7.99 13.45 2.29
N SER A 33 7.38 14.39 3.00
CA SER A 33 7.88 14.91 4.28
C SER A 33 7.48 14.05 5.49
N PHE A 34 6.60 13.06 5.31
CA PHE A 34 6.09 12.24 6.41
C PHE A 34 7.12 11.17 6.76
N LYS A 35 7.54 11.14 8.02
CA LYS A 35 8.39 10.06 8.55
C LYS A 35 7.76 8.67 8.42
N ALA A 36 6.46 8.56 8.18
CA ALA A 36 5.81 7.27 7.96
C ALA A 36 5.85 6.81 6.48
N LEU A 37 6.23 7.68 5.53
CA LEU A 37 6.44 7.31 4.12
C LEU A 37 7.88 6.83 3.87
N GLN A 38 8.32 5.87 4.69
CA GLN A 38 9.61 5.17 4.51
C GLN A 38 9.37 3.67 4.49
N LYS A 39 10.21 2.94 3.75
CA LYS A 39 10.01 1.53 3.38
C LYS A 39 9.52 0.65 4.53
N LYS A 40 10.21 0.67 5.69
CA LYS A 40 9.81 -0.15 6.85
C LYS A 40 8.41 0.19 7.39
N ALA A 41 8.07 1.47 7.46
CA ALA A 41 6.76 1.91 7.95
C ALA A 41 5.65 1.57 6.96
N VAL A 42 5.92 1.71 5.66
CA VAL A 42 4.97 1.33 4.61
C VAL A 42 4.76 -0.18 4.61
N ILE A 43 5.83 -1.00 4.68
CA ILE A 43 5.71 -2.46 4.80
C ILE A 43 4.82 -2.85 5.98
N ASN A 44 5.04 -2.27 7.17
CA ASN A 44 4.19 -2.54 8.32
C ASN A 44 2.72 -2.16 8.09
N ALA A 45 2.46 -1.06 7.38
CA ALA A 45 1.10 -0.66 7.02
C ALA A 45 0.45 -1.65 6.04
N LEU A 46 1.21 -2.18 5.07
CA LEU A 46 0.73 -3.19 4.13
C LEU A 46 0.42 -4.51 4.84
N MET A 47 1.33 -5.00 5.69
CA MET A 47 1.09 -6.22 6.49
C MET A 47 -0.12 -6.07 7.41
N THR A 48 -0.34 -4.87 7.97
CA THR A 48 -1.54 -4.59 8.79
C THR A 48 -2.80 -4.60 7.94
N ALA A 49 -2.77 -4.03 6.73
CA ALA A 49 -3.89 -4.05 5.81
C ALA A 49 -4.24 -5.48 5.36
N GLU A 50 -3.22 -6.29 5.09
CA GLU A 50 -3.34 -7.70 4.76
C GLU A 50 -3.94 -8.51 5.91
N ALA A 51 -3.41 -8.35 7.13
CA ALA A 51 -3.94 -9.02 8.33
C ALA A 51 -5.41 -8.65 8.61
N ASN A 52 -5.84 -7.46 8.18
CA ASN A 52 -7.23 -7.00 8.28
C ASN A 52 -8.11 -7.43 7.09
N GLY A 53 -7.58 -8.17 6.12
CA GLY A 53 -8.31 -8.64 4.94
C GLY A 53 -8.68 -7.53 3.95
N LEU A 54 -7.93 -6.42 3.91
CA LEU A 54 -8.19 -5.32 2.98
C LEU A 54 -7.44 -5.48 1.66
N ILE A 55 -6.27 -6.13 1.71
CA ILE A 55 -5.42 -6.48 0.58
C ILE A 55 -4.88 -7.89 0.80
N GLU A 56 -4.36 -8.52 -0.24
CA GLU A 56 -3.72 -9.84 -0.16
C GLU A 56 -2.43 -9.87 -0.98
N GLU A 57 -1.42 -10.59 -0.50
CA GLU A 57 -0.19 -10.87 -1.24
C GLU A 57 -0.50 -11.55 -2.59
N THR A 58 0.06 -11.03 -3.68
CA THR A 58 -0.07 -11.64 -5.02
C THR A 58 1.16 -12.41 -5.43
N ARG A 59 2.33 -11.84 -5.15
CA ARG A 59 3.64 -12.39 -5.53
C ARG A 59 4.75 -11.73 -4.73
N PHE A 60 5.91 -12.35 -4.76
CA PHE A 60 7.15 -11.77 -4.29
C PHE A 60 8.30 -12.02 -5.27
N GLU A 61 9.31 -11.17 -5.22
CA GLU A 61 10.54 -11.30 -6.00
C GLU A 61 11.75 -10.80 -5.21
N MET A 62 12.95 -11.18 -5.62
CA MET A 62 14.18 -10.56 -5.12
C MET A 62 14.56 -9.44 -6.07
N ASP A 63 14.79 -8.24 -5.53
CA ASP A 63 15.27 -7.12 -6.32
C ASP A 63 16.76 -7.27 -6.67
N LYS A 64 17.28 -6.32 -7.45
CA LYS A 64 18.69 -6.27 -7.87
C LYS A 64 19.70 -6.15 -6.70
N ASN A 65 19.25 -5.74 -5.51
CA ASN A 65 20.06 -5.62 -4.31
C ASN A 65 19.94 -6.87 -3.42
N GLY A 66 19.14 -7.86 -3.82
CA GLY A 66 18.85 -9.04 -3.01
C GLY A 66 17.86 -8.77 -1.88
N GLU A 67 17.04 -7.72 -1.97
CA GLU A 67 15.93 -7.46 -1.05
C GLU A 67 14.64 -8.14 -1.54
N LEU A 68 13.90 -8.74 -0.61
CA LEU A 68 12.57 -9.27 -0.89
C LEU A 68 11.59 -8.12 -1.14
N VAL A 69 10.91 -8.16 -2.28
CA VAL A 69 9.83 -7.24 -2.65
C VAL A 69 8.53 -8.02 -2.74
N VAL A 70 7.57 -7.65 -1.91
CA VAL A 70 6.24 -8.27 -1.86
C VAL A 70 5.24 -7.32 -2.51
N TYR A 71 4.36 -7.89 -3.35
CA TYR A 71 3.30 -7.18 -4.03
C TYR A 71 1.95 -7.59 -3.46
N TYR A 72 1.07 -6.61 -3.32
CA TYR A 72 -0.27 -6.80 -2.79
C TYR A 72 -1.31 -6.25 -3.75
N HIS A 73 -2.54 -6.73 -3.65
CA HIS A 73 -3.68 -6.08 -4.30
C HIS A 73 -4.90 -6.04 -3.39
N ALA A 74 -5.78 -5.07 -3.63
CA ALA A 74 -7.12 -5.10 -3.05
C ALA A 74 -8.02 -5.97 -3.94
N HIS A 75 -8.48 -7.11 -3.42
CA HIS A 75 -9.55 -7.88 -4.04
C HIS A 75 -10.87 -7.08 -4.03
N GLU A 76 -11.90 -7.54 -4.75
CA GLU A 76 -13.15 -6.79 -4.94
C GLU A 76 -13.79 -6.31 -3.63
N GLU A 77 -13.94 -7.21 -2.64
CA GLU A 77 -14.48 -6.87 -1.32
C GLU A 77 -13.58 -5.92 -0.52
N GLY A 78 -12.26 -6.09 -0.59
CA GLY A 78 -11.29 -5.21 0.06
C GLY A 78 -11.35 -3.80 -0.51
N ALA A 79 -11.38 -3.68 -1.84
CA ALA A 79 -11.52 -2.42 -2.55
C ALA A 79 -12.87 -1.74 -2.25
N ALA A 80 -13.97 -2.50 -2.22
CA ALA A 80 -15.29 -1.99 -1.84
C ALA A 80 -15.30 -1.47 -0.40
N THR A 81 -14.68 -2.19 0.54
CA THR A 81 -14.55 -1.78 1.94
C THR A 81 -13.74 -0.51 2.08
N ILE A 82 -12.57 -0.43 1.43
CA ILE A 82 -11.71 0.77 1.41
C ILE A 82 -12.50 1.97 0.89
N ASN A 83 -13.18 1.84 -0.25
CA ASN A 83 -13.95 2.94 -0.86
C ASN A 83 -15.18 3.36 -0.04
N LYS A 84 -15.78 2.43 0.70
CA LYS A 84 -16.91 2.73 1.59
C LYS A 84 -16.50 3.61 2.77
N TYR A 85 -15.35 3.32 3.38
CA TYR A 85 -14.88 4.00 4.60
C TYR A 85 -13.96 5.20 4.33
N ILE A 86 -13.23 5.18 3.23
CA ILE A 86 -12.30 6.25 2.84
C ILE A 86 -12.83 6.92 1.59
N LYS A 87 -13.54 8.03 1.79
CA LYS A 87 -14.01 8.90 0.72
C LYS A 87 -12.87 9.79 0.21
N ASP A 88 -13.03 10.29 -1.01
CA ASP A 88 -12.04 11.17 -1.65
C ASP A 88 -11.96 12.55 -1.02
#